data_AF-A0A640XS50-F1
#
_entry.id   AF-A0A640XS50-F1
#
_cell.length_a   1.000
_cell.length_b   1.000
_cell.length_c   1.000
_cell.angle_alpha   90.00
_cell.angle_beta   90.00
_cell.angle_gamma   90.00
#
_symmetry.space_group_name_H-M   'P 1'
#
loop_
_entity.id
_entity.type
_entity.pdbx_description
1 polymer ?
#
loop_
_entity_poly.entity_id
_entity_poly.type
_entity_poly.pdbx_seq_one_letter_code
_entity_poly.pdbx_strand_id
1 'polypeptide(L)'
;MTEAQLHELEREYGLFKDEILDAINRRFRAKVTLEGAVAEVHLGKHIQALKDAGIIERFEVHDQDGYPDYSLWLPGWTDALRVECKNVRDSEEAYRQGGEVTAYKVETQKTRASKGDRSSRFYGYDQFEILAVCMGKKTHDWHQFMFIQSKHLARHSKHKNKMAVTPWYPDLGSLLEGLAR
;
A
#
# COMPACT_ATOMS: atom_id res chain seq x y z
N MET A 1 28.66 -8.94 -20.60
CA MET A 1 27.24 -8.68 -20.87
C MET A 1 27.15 -7.97 -22.20
N THR A 2 26.25 -8.38 -23.08
CA THR A 2 25.92 -7.62 -24.28
C THR A 2 24.92 -6.50 -23.93
N GLU A 3 24.84 -5.45 -24.74
CA GLU A 3 23.95 -4.30 -24.51
C GLU A 3 22.46 -4.69 -24.40
N ALA A 4 22.08 -5.78 -25.08
CA ALA A 4 20.74 -6.38 -25.00
C ALA A 4 20.44 -7.09 -23.66
N GLN A 5 21.46 -7.38 -22.85
CA GLN A 5 21.32 -8.02 -21.53
C GLN A 5 21.20 -7.00 -20.39
N LEU A 6 21.44 -5.71 -20.66
CA LEU A 6 21.29 -4.65 -19.67
C LEU A 6 19.82 -4.41 -19.36
N HIS A 7 19.51 -4.04 -18.13
CA HIS A 7 18.21 -3.51 -17.77
C HIS A 7 17.94 -2.20 -18.54
N GLU A 8 16.68 -1.85 -18.77
CA GLU A 8 16.32 -0.63 -19.49
C GLU A 8 16.91 0.63 -18.82
N LEU A 9 16.82 0.73 -17.50
CA LEU A 9 17.39 1.84 -16.73
C LEU A 9 18.92 1.88 -16.78
N GLU A 10 19.59 0.73 -16.94
CA GLU A 10 21.04 0.70 -17.12
C GLU A 10 21.44 1.34 -18.44
N ARG A 11 20.68 1.07 -19.51
CA ARG A 11 20.88 1.71 -20.82
C ARG A 11 20.52 3.19 -20.80
N GLU A 12 19.38 3.55 -20.18
CA GLU A 12 18.89 4.94 -20.15
C GLU A 12 19.86 5.87 -19.42
N TYR A 13 20.39 5.44 -18.28
CA TYR A 13 21.24 6.28 -17.43
C TYR A 13 22.73 6.04 -17.62
N GLY A 14 23.14 5.02 -18.38
CA GLY A 14 24.55 4.69 -18.59
C GLY A 14 25.27 4.28 -17.30
N LEU A 15 24.53 3.67 -16.37
CA LEU A 15 25.02 3.20 -15.07
C LEU A 15 24.66 1.72 -14.92
N PHE A 16 25.52 0.92 -14.31
CA PHE A 16 25.14 -0.44 -13.96
C PHE A 16 24.12 -0.46 -12.81
N LYS A 17 23.36 -1.55 -12.70
CA LYS A 17 22.33 -1.74 -11.69
C LYS A 17 22.82 -1.45 -10.28
N ASP A 18 24.04 -1.86 -9.94
CA ASP A 18 24.60 -1.67 -8.60
C ASP A 18 24.89 -0.19 -8.33
N GLU A 19 25.32 0.56 -9.35
CA GLU A 19 25.54 2.01 -9.25
C GLU A 19 24.21 2.77 -9.10
N ILE A 20 23.17 2.35 -9.82
CA ILE A 20 21.82 2.90 -9.70
C ILE A 20 21.26 2.62 -8.30
N LEU A 21 21.35 1.38 -7.83
CA LEU A 21 20.88 0.97 -6.50
C LEU A 21 21.64 1.71 -5.40
N ASP A 22 22.95 1.89 -5.54
CA ASP A 22 23.76 2.71 -4.63
C ASP A 22 23.34 4.18 -4.64
N ALA A 23 23.06 4.74 -5.82
CA ALA A 23 22.58 6.10 -5.95
C ALA A 23 21.23 6.30 -5.23
N ILE A 24 20.31 5.33 -5.33
CA ILE A 24 19.06 5.33 -4.58
C ILE A 24 19.35 5.21 -3.08
N ASN A 25 20.19 4.26 -2.68
CA ASN A 25 20.49 3.95 -1.28
C ASN A 25 21.08 5.15 -0.52
N ARG A 26 21.87 5.99 -1.18
CA ARG A 26 22.50 7.18 -0.57
C ARG A 26 21.53 8.36 -0.40
N ARG A 27 20.33 8.32 -0.99
CA ARG A 27 19.37 9.44 -1.01
C ARG A 27 18.10 9.11 -0.24
N PHE A 28 17.86 9.85 0.84
CA PHE A 28 16.70 9.64 1.72
C PHE A 28 15.36 9.60 0.97
N ARG A 29 15.08 10.58 0.10
CA ARG A 29 13.81 10.64 -0.64
C ARG A 29 13.64 9.47 -1.62
N ALA A 30 14.71 9.08 -2.29
CA ALA A 30 14.69 7.96 -3.23
C ALA A 30 14.41 6.64 -2.50
N LYS A 31 14.98 6.46 -1.29
CA LYS A 31 14.64 5.34 -0.41
C LYS A 31 13.17 5.30 -0.04
N VAL A 32 12.59 6.42 0.39
CA VAL A 32 11.15 6.46 0.76
C VAL A 32 10.27 6.08 -0.42
N THR A 33 10.59 6.55 -1.64
CA THR A 33 9.89 6.13 -2.86
C THR A 33 10.07 4.65 -3.15
N LEU A 34 11.31 4.14 -3.06
CA LEU A 34 11.60 2.73 -3.25
C LEU A 34 10.85 1.84 -2.23
N GLU A 35 10.78 2.23 -0.96
CA GLU A 35 10.04 1.51 0.09
C GLU A 35 8.54 1.38 -0.27
N GLY A 36 7.95 2.43 -0.86
CA GLY A 36 6.58 2.37 -1.39
C GLY A 36 6.44 1.33 -2.50
N ALA A 37 7.29 1.44 -3.54
CA ALA A 37 7.29 0.52 -4.67
C ALA A 37 7.56 -0.94 -4.24
N VAL A 38 8.45 -1.17 -3.27
CA VAL A 38 8.71 -2.50 -2.71
C VAL A 38 7.45 -3.06 -2.05
N ALA A 39 6.74 -2.26 -1.24
CA ALA A 39 5.50 -2.70 -0.61
C ALA A 39 4.43 -3.07 -1.65
N GLU A 40 4.24 -2.27 -2.70
CA GLU A 40 3.32 -2.57 -3.80
C GLU A 40 3.71 -3.87 -4.51
N VAL A 41 4.97 -4.07 -4.89
CA VAL A 41 5.44 -5.32 -5.51
C VAL A 41 5.16 -6.54 -4.63
N HIS A 42 5.37 -6.44 -3.31
CA HIS A 42 5.04 -7.53 -2.40
C HIS A 42 3.52 -7.76 -2.31
N LEU A 43 2.70 -6.71 -2.21
CA LEU A 43 1.24 -6.82 -2.24
C LEU A 43 0.75 -7.51 -3.52
N GLY A 44 1.31 -7.16 -4.68
CA GLY A 44 1.01 -7.80 -5.96
C GLY A 44 1.27 -9.30 -5.94
N LYS A 45 2.32 -9.78 -5.24
CA LYS A 45 2.57 -11.22 -5.06
C LYS A 45 1.51 -11.89 -4.19
N HIS A 46 1.03 -11.23 -3.13
CA HIS A 46 -0.09 -11.73 -2.32
C HIS A 46 -1.37 -11.87 -3.16
N ILE A 47 -1.70 -10.82 -3.92
CA ILE A 47 -2.87 -10.79 -4.80
C ILE A 47 -2.76 -11.89 -5.87
N GLN A 48 -1.60 -12.06 -6.49
CA GLN A 48 -1.37 -13.13 -7.47
C GLN A 48 -1.59 -14.51 -6.86
N ALA A 49 -1.11 -14.77 -5.64
CA ALA A 49 -1.33 -16.04 -4.96
C ALA A 49 -2.83 -16.31 -4.70
N LEU A 50 -3.62 -15.28 -4.37
CA LEU A 50 -5.08 -15.41 -4.23
C LEU A 50 -5.77 -15.72 -5.57
N LYS A 51 -5.25 -15.17 -6.67
CA LYS A 51 -5.74 -15.48 -8.02
C LYS A 51 -5.45 -16.93 -8.36
N ASP A 52 -4.23 -17.38 -8.09
CA ASP A 52 -3.81 -18.76 -8.35
C ASP A 52 -4.59 -19.77 -7.50
N ALA A 53 -5.02 -19.36 -6.30
CA ALA A 53 -5.91 -20.15 -5.43
C ALA A 53 -7.40 -20.08 -5.83
N GLY A 54 -7.77 -19.28 -6.83
CA GLY A 54 -9.16 -19.11 -7.28
C GLY A 54 -10.05 -18.29 -6.34
N ILE A 55 -9.48 -17.60 -5.35
CA ILE A 55 -10.21 -16.71 -4.43
C ILE A 55 -10.61 -15.41 -5.14
N ILE A 56 -9.75 -14.92 -6.03
CA ILE A 56 -10.05 -13.79 -6.92
C ILE A 56 -10.04 -14.28 -8.37
N GLU A 57 -10.93 -13.73 -9.19
CA GLU A 57 -11.05 -14.08 -10.60
C GLU A 57 -9.95 -13.39 -11.42
N ARG A 58 -9.75 -12.10 -11.17
CA ARG A 58 -8.73 -11.28 -11.83
C ARG A 58 -8.35 -10.07 -10.98
N PHE A 59 -7.23 -9.46 -11.33
CA PHE A 59 -6.82 -8.16 -10.79
C PHE A 59 -6.14 -7.30 -11.85
N GLU A 60 -6.08 -6.01 -11.59
CA GLU A 60 -5.36 -5.01 -12.37
C GLU A 60 -4.44 -4.21 -11.44
N VAL A 61 -3.29 -3.78 -11.97
CA VAL A 61 -2.33 -2.90 -11.29
C VAL A 61 -2.43 -1.52 -11.94
N HIS A 62 -2.40 -0.47 -11.12
CA HIS A 62 -2.54 0.91 -11.59
C HIS A 62 -1.32 1.73 -11.21
N ASP A 63 -0.82 2.50 -12.18
CA ASP A 63 0.22 3.52 -11.97
C ASP A 63 -0.35 4.89 -12.39
N GLN A 64 -1.39 5.32 -11.67
CA GLN A 64 -2.10 6.57 -11.92
C GLN A 64 -2.20 7.39 -10.64
N ASP A 65 -1.73 8.64 -10.70
CA ASP A 65 -1.75 9.54 -9.54
C ASP A 65 -3.17 9.71 -8.98
N GLY A 66 -3.32 9.39 -7.70
CA GLY A 66 -4.57 9.53 -6.97
C GLY A 66 -5.62 8.44 -7.24
N TYR A 67 -5.30 7.43 -8.04
CA TYR A 67 -6.09 6.20 -8.20
C TYR A 67 -5.49 5.07 -7.34
N PRO A 68 -6.30 4.13 -6.82
CA PRO A 68 -5.80 3.02 -6.00
C PRO A 68 -4.86 2.10 -6.76
N ASP A 69 -3.88 1.52 -6.05
CA ASP A 69 -2.79 0.74 -6.66
C ASP A 69 -3.28 -0.55 -7.34
N TYR A 70 -4.37 -1.16 -6.85
CA TYR A 70 -4.96 -2.37 -7.45
C TYR A 70 -6.49 -2.32 -7.53
N SER A 71 -7.03 -3.04 -8.52
CA SER A 71 -8.44 -3.44 -8.59
C SER A 71 -8.56 -4.95 -8.60
N LEU A 72 -9.44 -5.51 -7.78
CA LEU A 72 -9.67 -6.96 -7.65
C LEU A 72 -11.12 -7.29 -8.03
N TRP A 73 -11.33 -8.39 -8.74
CA TRP A 73 -12.67 -8.93 -8.99
C TRP A 73 -12.81 -10.28 -8.33
N LEU A 74 -13.84 -10.42 -7.51
CA LEU A 74 -14.23 -11.70 -6.92
C LEU A 74 -15.03 -12.52 -7.95
N PRO A 75 -15.02 -13.86 -7.84
CA PRO A 75 -15.81 -14.72 -8.73
C PRO A 75 -17.28 -14.29 -8.79
N GLY A 76 -17.75 -13.98 -10.01
CA GLY A 76 -19.15 -13.59 -10.25
C GLY A 76 -19.50 -12.14 -9.88
N TRP A 77 -18.53 -11.33 -9.45
CA TRP A 77 -18.73 -9.90 -9.21
C TRP A 77 -18.45 -9.09 -10.48
N THR A 78 -19.33 -8.13 -10.78
CA THR A 78 -19.11 -7.18 -11.88
C THR A 78 -18.22 -6.01 -11.47
N ASP A 79 -18.40 -5.52 -10.24
CA ASP A 79 -17.67 -4.37 -9.71
C ASP A 79 -16.37 -4.80 -9.04
N ALA A 80 -15.35 -3.96 -9.18
CA ALA A 80 -14.04 -4.20 -8.59
C ALA A 80 -13.98 -3.71 -7.14
N LEU A 81 -13.23 -4.42 -6.30
CA LEU A 81 -12.72 -3.91 -5.04
C LEU A 81 -11.41 -3.18 -5.31
N ARG A 82 -11.33 -1.89 -4.97
CA ARG A 82 -10.10 -1.11 -5.09
C ARG A 82 -9.27 -1.23 -3.82
N VAL A 83 -7.97 -1.44 -3.99
CA VAL A 83 -7.01 -1.67 -2.91
C VAL A 83 -5.91 -0.62 -2.99
N GLU A 84 -5.70 0.08 -1.88
CA GLU A 84 -4.57 1.00 -1.70
C GLU A 84 -3.50 0.32 -0.85
N CYS A 85 -2.25 0.40 -1.29
CA CYS A 85 -1.05 -0.03 -0.59
C CYS A 85 -0.42 1.15 0.16
N LYS A 86 -0.11 0.95 1.44
CA LYS A 86 0.67 1.91 2.24
C LYS A 86 1.67 1.19 3.12
N ASN A 87 2.78 1.86 3.39
CA ASN A 87 3.69 1.44 4.45
C ASN A 87 3.17 1.93 5.82
N VAL A 88 3.40 1.12 6.84
CA VAL A 88 3.29 1.55 8.24
C VAL A 88 4.26 2.72 8.51
N ARG A 89 3.84 3.70 9.31
CA ARG A 89 4.72 4.80 9.75
C ARG A 89 5.76 4.32 10.75
N ASP A 90 6.79 5.13 10.96
CA ASP A 90 7.84 4.80 11.91
C ASP A 90 7.39 4.78 13.39
N SER A 91 8.16 4.07 14.22
CA SER A 91 7.74 3.51 15.53
C SER A 91 7.50 4.56 16.61
N GLU A 92 8.11 5.73 16.47
CA GLU A 92 7.86 6.87 17.37
C GLU A 92 6.41 7.36 17.26
N GLU A 93 5.73 7.04 16.16
CA GLU A 93 4.37 7.51 15.92
C GLU A 93 3.29 6.49 16.27
N ALA A 94 3.60 5.38 16.92
CA ALA A 94 2.58 4.43 17.36
C ALA A 94 1.62 5.03 18.41
N TYR A 95 0.36 4.59 18.42
CA TYR A 95 -0.54 4.83 19.54
C TYR A 95 -0.07 4.00 20.73
N ARG A 96 -0.02 4.62 21.91
CA ARG A 96 0.44 3.98 23.14
C ARG A 96 -0.58 4.15 24.25
N GLN A 97 -0.73 3.13 25.08
CA GLN A 97 -1.51 3.17 26.32
C GLN A 97 -0.64 2.56 27.43
N GLY A 98 -0.41 3.30 28.51
CA GLY A 98 0.49 2.84 29.58
C GLY A 98 1.95 2.65 29.17
N GLY A 99 2.39 3.26 28.06
CA GLY A 99 3.76 3.11 27.51
C GLY A 99 3.89 2.02 26.45
N GLU A 100 2.94 1.09 26.39
CA GLU A 100 2.92 -0.01 25.41
C GLU A 100 2.25 0.41 24.10
N VAL A 101 2.75 -0.12 22.98
CA VAL A 101 2.17 0.14 21.66
C VAL A 101 0.84 -0.61 21.53
N THR A 102 -0.25 0.15 21.33
CA THR A 102 -1.59 -0.40 21.14
C THR A 102 -2.03 -0.42 19.69
N ALA A 103 -1.47 0.44 18.84
CA ALA A 103 -1.69 0.41 17.39
C ALA A 103 -0.58 1.16 16.64
N TYR A 104 -0.27 0.71 15.42
CA TYR A 104 0.62 1.43 14.53
C TYR A 104 -0.13 2.46 13.69
N LYS A 105 0.50 3.61 13.42
CA LYS A 105 -0.06 4.62 12.52
C LYS A 105 0.29 4.29 11.07
N VAL A 106 -0.63 4.61 10.16
CA VAL A 106 -0.45 4.50 8.71
C VAL A 106 -0.49 5.92 8.14
N GLU A 107 0.32 6.17 7.12
CA GLU A 107 0.27 7.44 6.37
C GLU A 107 -1.00 7.46 5.50
N THR A 108 -2.08 8.05 6.00
CA THR A 108 -3.33 8.20 5.25
C THR A 108 -3.38 9.49 4.44
N GLN A 109 -2.21 10.03 4.04
CA GLN A 109 -2.13 11.29 3.33
C GLN A 109 -1.42 11.10 1.99
N LYS A 110 -2.03 11.66 0.95
CA LYS A 110 -1.41 11.84 -0.36
C LYS A 110 -0.19 12.74 -0.20
N THR A 111 0.87 12.43 -0.94
CA THR A 111 2.12 13.20 -0.95
C THR A 111 1.95 14.60 -1.56
N ARG A 112 0.83 14.86 -2.24
CA ARG A 112 0.47 16.13 -2.85
C ARG A 112 -0.95 16.55 -2.47
N ALA A 113 -1.14 17.85 -2.26
CA ALA A 113 -2.45 18.47 -2.17
C ALA A 113 -2.73 19.20 -3.49
N SER A 114 -3.96 19.13 -3.98
CA SER A 114 -4.42 19.97 -5.08
C SER A 114 -4.23 21.45 -4.74
N LYS A 115 -3.79 22.26 -5.72
CA LYS A 115 -3.69 23.71 -5.55
C LYS A 115 -5.06 24.26 -5.14
N GLY A 116 -5.12 24.95 -4.01
CA GLY A 116 -6.33 25.61 -3.51
C GLY A 116 -7.18 24.78 -2.53
N ASP A 117 -6.94 23.47 -2.40
CA ASP A 117 -7.64 22.63 -1.42
C ASP A 117 -6.64 21.78 -0.61
N ARG A 118 -6.31 22.26 0.60
CA ARG A 118 -5.41 21.56 1.53
C ARG A 118 -6.02 20.25 2.06
N SER A 119 -7.33 20.03 1.92
CA SER A 119 -8.03 18.83 2.39
C SER A 119 -7.95 17.65 1.43
N SER A 120 -7.67 17.91 0.15
CA SER A 120 -7.39 16.89 -0.89
C SER A 120 -6.21 15.96 -0.56
N ARG A 121 -5.32 16.39 0.35
CA ARG A 121 -4.18 15.57 0.83
C ARG A 121 -4.61 14.32 1.57
N PHE A 122 -5.88 14.18 1.90
CA PHE A 122 -6.35 13.13 2.76
C PHE A 122 -7.37 12.28 2.01
N TYR A 123 -7.28 10.95 2.10
CA TYR A 123 -8.20 10.07 1.39
C TYR A 123 -9.67 10.24 1.83
N GLY A 124 -10.58 10.03 0.88
CA GLY A 124 -12.02 9.85 1.12
C GLY A 124 -12.35 8.38 1.36
N TYR A 125 -13.49 8.09 1.98
CA TYR A 125 -13.94 6.71 2.25
C TYR A 125 -14.31 5.93 0.98
N ASP A 126 -14.55 6.65 -0.11
CA ASP A 126 -14.97 6.19 -1.42
C ASP A 126 -13.81 6.09 -2.42
N GLN A 127 -12.56 6.36 -2.00
CA GLN A 127 -11.41 6.29 -2.89
C GLN A 127 -10.91 4.85 -3.09
N PHE A 128 -11.02 4.01 -2.07
CA PHE A 128 -10.69 2.59 -2.13
C PHE A 128 -11.54 1.81 -1.12
N GLU A 129 -11.81 0.53 -1.39
CA GLU A 129 -12.56 -0.35 -0.51
C GLU A 129 -11.67 -0.98 0.56
N ILE A 130 -10.41 -1.24 0.23
CA ILE A 130 -9.45 -1.95 1.08
C ILE A 130 -8.17 -1.14 1.21
N LEU A 131 -7.67 -1.03 2.44
CA LEU A 131 -6.32 -0.55 2.73
C LEU A 131 -5.44 -1.75 3.10
N ALA A 132 -4.38 -1.96 2.34
CA ALA A 132 -3.31 -2.91 2.61
C ALA A 132 -2.11 -2.17 3.21
N VAL A 133 -1.68 -2.58 4.39
CA VAL A 133 -0.60 -1.94 5.14
C VAL A 133 0.59 -2.87 5.23
N CYS A 134 1.67 -2.54 4.54
CA CYS A 134 2.93 -3.26 4.65
C CYS A 134 3.62 -2.94 5.98
N MET A 135 4.05 -4.00 6.68
CA MET A 135 4.70 -3.95 7.98
C MET A 135 6.22 -4.01 7.89
N GLY A 136 6.80 -4.14 6.69
CA GLY A 136 8.24 -4.35 6.47
C GLY A 136 9.15 -3.31 7.12
N LYS A 137 8.72 -2.04 7.20
CA LYS A 137 9.46 -0.98 7.93
C LYS A 137 9.56 -1.19 9.44
N LYS A 138 8.75 -2.08 10.02
CA LYS A 138 8.72 -2.41 11.45
C LYS A 138 9.29 -3.79 11.73
N THR A 139 8.95 -4.76 10.88
CA THR A 139 9.25 -6.16 11.11
C THR A 139 10.50 -6.61 10.36
N HIS A 140 11.00 -5.80 9.42
CA HIS A 140 12.02 -6.16 8.43
C HIS A 140 11.60 -7.30 7.49
N ASP A 141 10.33 -7.68 7.51
CA ASP A 141 9.72 -8.64 6.62
C ASP A 141 8.67 -7.96 5.74
N TRP A 142 9.04 -7.69 4.49
CA TRP A 142 8.21 -7.00 3.50
C TRP A 142 7.03 -7.83 2.99
N HIS A 143 6.95 -9.12 3.36
CA HIS A 143 5.78 -9.96 3.09
C HIS A 143 4.68 -9.82 4.14
N GLN A 144 4.92 -9.12 5.25
CA GLN A 144 3.91 -8.97 6.29
C GLN A 144 3.00 -7.79 5.98
N PHE A 145 1.70 -8.08 5.88
CA PHE A 145 0.65 -7.10 5.65
C PHE A 145 -0.45 -7.18 6.70
N MET A 146 -1.11 -6.06 6.91
CA MET A 146 -2.40 -5.98 7.60
C MET A 146 -3.43 -5.35 6.68
N PHE A 147 -4.66 -5.85 6.71
CA PHE A 147 -5.73 -5.41 5.81
C PHE A 147 -6.93 -4.90 6.59
N ILE A 148 -7.61 -3.89 6.04
CA ILE A 148 -8.84 -3.35 6.63
C ILE A 148 -9.75 -2.79 5.53
N GLN A 149 -11.06 -2.92 5.73
CA GLN A 149 -12.04 -2.26 4.87
C GLN A 149 -12.11 -0.78 5.23
N SER A 150 -12.13 0.08 4.23
CA SER A 150 -12.17 1.54 4.43
C SER A 150 -13.35 1.98 5.29
N LYS A 151 -14.50 1.29 5.18
CA LYS A 151 -15.70 1.56 6.00
C LYS A 151 -15.51 1.27 7.50
N HIS A 152 -14.54 0.42 7.86
CA HIS A 152 -14.21 0.07 9.25
C HIS A 152 -13.07 0.93 9.83
N LEU A 153 -12.50 1.83 9.03
CA LEU A 153 -11.63 2.85 9.58
C LEU A 153 -12.51 3.84 10.39
N ALA A 154 -12.24 3.94 11.70
CA ALA A 154 -12.86 4.89 12.62
C ALA A 154 -12.75 6.35 12.12
N ARG A 155 -13.54 7.27 12.66
CA ARG A 155 -13.58 8.65 12.16
C ARG A 155 -12.65 9.56 12.97
N HIS A 156 -11.89 10.43 12.32
CA HIS A 156 -11.00 11.41 12.93
C HIS A 156 -11.81 12.43 13.72
N SER A 157 -11.42 12.65 14.96
CA SER A 157 -12.19 13.43 15.95
C SER A 157 -12.44 14.89 15.58
N LYS A 158 -11.60 15.50 14.73
CA LYS A 158 -11.76 16.90 14.26
C LYS A 158 -12.23 17.05 12.81
N HIS A 159 -12.27 15.97 12.03
CA HIS A 159 -12.63 15.98 10.61
C HIS A 159 -13.45 14.73 10.30
N LYS A 160 -14.78 14.85 10.34
CA LYS A 160 -15.76 13.73 10.26
C LYS A 160 -15.62 12.80 9.02
N ASN A 161 -14.79 13.20 8.05
CA ASN A 161 -14.48 12.49 6.80
C ASN A 161 -13.08 11.84 6.77
N LYS A 162 -12.41 11.61 7.91
CA LYS A 162 -11.04 11.06 7.97
C LYS A 162 -10.95 9.86 8.90
N MET A 163 -9.93 9.02 8.73
CA MET A 163 -9.86 7.63 9.21
C MET A 163 -9.09 7.45 10.55
N ALA A 164 -9.43 6.42 11.34
CA ALA A 164 -8.88 5.92 12.61
C ALA A 164 -9.10 4.37 12.60
N VAL A 165 -8.66 3.57 13.58
CA VAL A 165 -8.36 2.14 13.33
C VAL A 165 -9.09 1.17 14.28
N THR A 166 -9.86 0.20 13.74
CA THR A 166 -10.08 -1.24 14.14
C THR A 166 -11.41 -1.77 13.56
N PRO A 167 -11.55 -3.06 13.15
CA PRO A 167 -10.59 -4.18 13.28
C PRO A 167 -9.80 -4.53 12.01
N TRP A 168 -8.61 -5.10 12.19
CA TRP A 168 -7.69 -5.56 11.13
C TRP A 168 -7.83 -7.05 10.83
N TYR A 169 -7.45 -7.44 9.61
CA TYR A 169 -7.27 -8.83 9.18
C TYR A 169 -5.77 -9.08 8.91
N PRO A 170 -5.19 -10.19 9.42
CA PRO A 170 -3.79 -10.54 9.18
C PRO A 170 -3.55 -11.09 7.76
N ASP A 171 -4.64 -11.44 7.07
CA ASP A 171 -4.63 -12.10 5.77
C ASP A 171 -5.74 -11.50 4.88
N LEU A 172 -5.40 -11.24 3.61
CA LEU A 172 -6.33 -10.67 2.65
C LEU A 172 -7.41 -11.67 2.26
N GLY A 173 -7.09 -12.96 2.15
CA GLY A 173 -8.07 -14.01 1.86
C GLY A 173 -9.20 -14.02 2.90
N SER A 174 -8.83 -14.02 4.17
CA SER A 174 -9.74 -13.96 5.33
C SER A 174 -10.63 -12.71 5.30
N LEU A 175 -10.09 -11.57 4.88
CA LEU A 175 -10.87 -10.34 4.69
C LEU A 175 -11.90 -10.50 3.55
N LEU A 176 -11.50 -11.09 2.42
CA LEU A 176 -12.35 -11.27 1.24
C LEU A 176 -13.44 -12.32 1.46
N GLU A 177 -13.16 -13.43 2.14
CA GLU A 177 -14.16 -14.43 2.51
C GLU A 177 -15.29 -13.83 3.37
N GLY A 178 -14.94 -12.88 4.24
CA GLY A 178 -15.92 -12.14 5.04
C GLY A 178 -16.80 -11.17 4.23
N LEU A 179 -16.40 -10.81 3.01
CA LEU A 179 -17.17 -9.96 2.09
C LEU A 179 -18.11 -10.75 1.18
N ALA A 180 -17.79 -12.01 0.91
CA ALA A 180 -18.57 -12.88 0.02
C ALA A 180 -19.79 -13.55 0.71
N ARG A 181 -20.03 -13.24 1.98
CA ARG A 181 -21.21 -13.67 2.76
C ARG A 181 -22.21 -12.52 2.86
#